data_AF-D8G7I6-F1
#
_entry.id   AF-D8G7I6-F1
#
_cell.length_a   1.000
_cell.length_b   1.000
_cell.length_c   1.000
_cell.angle_alpha   90.00
_cell.angle_beta   90.00
_cell.angle_gamma   90.00
#
_symmetry.space_group_name_H-M   'P 1'
#
loop_
_entity.id
_entity.type
_entity.pdbx_description
1 polymer ?
#
loop_
_entity_poly.entity_id
_entity_poly.type
_entity_poly.pdbx_seq_one_letter_code
_entity_poly.pdbx_strand_id
1 'polypeptide(L)'
;MGNAIDQVSGDRYAHIFLLYVDPEHRQRGIGSALVSRAENWARERGDRQIGLQVFVTNKPALNLYQKLGYQTHSLSMLKSLH
;
A
#
# COMPACT_ATOMS: atom_id res chain seq x y z
N MET A 1 8.27 5.08 3.22
CA MET A 1 8.52 3.68 2.79
C MET A 1 9.50 3.04 3.76
N GLY A 2 9.53 1.72 3.86
CA GLY A 2 10.51 1.00 4.68
C GLY A 2 10.32 -0.51 4.58
N ASN A 3 10.64 -1.21 5.66
CA ASN A 3 10.56 -2.67 5.71
C ASN A 3 9.35 -3.13 6.52
N ALA A 4 8.77 -4.25 6.11
CA ALA A 4 7.85 -5.05 6.90
C ALA A 4 8.23 -6.52 6.79
N ILE A 5 7.67 -7.35 7.67
CA ILE A 5 7.84 -8.81 7.68
C ILE A 5 6.50 -9.45 7.34
N ASP A 6 6.49 -10.36 6.38
CA ASP A 6 5.34 -11.19 6.12
C ASP A 6 5.19 -12.17 7.29
N GLN A 7 4.06 -12.10 7.99
CA GLN A 7 3.82 -12.88 9.19
C GLN A 7 3.64 -14.39 8.92
N VAL A 8 3.41 -14.77 7.66
CA VAL A 8 3.26 -16.17 7.25
C VAL A 8 4.61 -16.78 6.87
N SER A 9 5.36 -16.12 5.97
CA SER A 9 6.64 -16.64 5.46
C SER A 9 7.86 -16.25 6.30
N GLY A 10 7.78 -15.15 7.05
CA GLY A 10 8.92 -14.52 7.73
C GLY A 10 9.78 -13.67 6.80
N ASP A 11 9.46 -13.58 5.51
CA ASP A 11 10.24 -12.83 4.54
C ASP A 11 10.10 -11.31 4.74
N ARG A 12 11.22 -10.60 4.56
CA ARG A 12 11.24 -9.14 4.53
C ARG A 12 10.69 -8.64 3.21
N TYR A 13 9.85 -7.61 3.25
CA TYR A 13 9.34 -6.92 2.07
C TYR A 13 9.26 -5.39 2.24
N ALA A 14 9.07 -4.68 1.13
CA ALA A 14 8.94 -3.23 1.11
C ALA A 14 7.54 -2.77 1.58
N HIS A 15 7.44 -1.72 2.37
CA HIS A 15 6.15 -1.22 2.87
C HIS A 15 5.95 0.27 2.60
N ILE A 16 4.77 0.63 2.10
CA ILE A 16 4.31 2.02 1.97
C ILE A 16 3.48 2.38 3.22
N PHE A 17 4.10 3.09 4.17
CA PHE A 17 3.43 3.50 5.42
C PHE A 17 2.38 4.60 5.23
N LEU A 18 2.67 5.56 4.35
CA LEU A 18 1.82 6.71 4.09
C LEU A 18 2.00 7.14 2.65
N LEU A 19 0.89 7.35 1.97
CA LEU A 19 0.83 7.98 0.66
C LEU A 19 -0.30 8.99 0.70
N TYR A 20 0.02 10.24 0.39
CA TYR A 20 -0.93 11.34 0.40
C TYR A 20 -0.76 12.18 -0.86
N VAL A 21 -1.88 12.52 -1.47
CA VAL A 21 -1.95 13.53 -2.52
C VAL A 21 -2.88 14.61 -2.02
N ASP A 22 -2.38 15.83 -2.04
CA ASP A 22 -3.16 17.01 -1.70
C ASP A 22 -4.47 17.04 -2.50
N PRO A 23 -5.63 17.36 -1.88
CA PRO A 23 -6.94 17.36 -2.54
C PRO A 23 -6.97 18.11 -3.87
N GLU A 24 -6.30 19.26 -3.97
CA GLU A 24 -6.31 20.11 -5.17
C GLU A 24 -5.56 19.48 -6.36
N HIS A 25 -4.72 18.50 -6.07
CA HIS A 25 -3.89 17.79 -7.04
C HIS A 25 -4.36 16.35 -7.33
N ARG A 26 -5.50 15.91 -6.77
CA ARG A 26 -6.04 14.57 -7.01
C ARG A 26 -6.59 14.39 -8.43
N GLN A 27 -6.82 13.13 -8.80
CA GLN A 27 -7.38 12.73 -10.11
C GLN A 27 -6.51 13.09 -11.34
N ARG A 28 -5.23 13.45 -11.11
CA ARG A 28 -4.23 13.74 -12.15
C ARG A 28 -3.19 12.63 -12.35
N GLY A 29 -3.48 11.41 -11.88
CA GLY A 29 -2.54 10.28 -11.95
C GLY A 29 -1.37 10.31 -10.94
N ILE A 30 -1.26 11.35 -10.11
CA ILE A 30 -0.16 11.51 -9.14
C ILE A 30 -0.09 10.34 -8.15
N GLY A 31 -1.23 9.85 -7.66
CA GLY A 31 -1.27 8.69 -6.76
C GLY A 31 -0.63 7.45 -7.39
N SER A 32 -0.98 7.14 -8.64
CA SER A 32 -0.37 6.04 -9.39
C SER A 32 1.13 6.24 -9.58
N ALA A 33 1.56 7.45 -9.95
CA ALA A 33 2.97 7.75 -10.15
C ALA A 33 3.80 7.56 -8.85
N LEU A 34 3.26 7.97 -7.71
CA LEU A 34 3.89 7.77 -6.41
C LEU A 34 4.00 6.28 -6.05
N VAL A 35 2.96 5.48 -6.30
CA VAL A 35 3.01 4.03 -6.08
C VAL A 35 4.03 3.37 -7.01
N SER A 36 4.02 3.68 -8.31
CA SER A 36 5.00 3.14 -9.26
C SER A 36 6.44 3.49 -8.87
N ARG A 37 6.68 4.69 -8.32
CA ARG A 37 7.99 5.06 -7.79
C ARG A 37 8.39 4.18 -6.59
N ALA A 38 7.46 3.88 -5.71
CA ALA A 38 7.68 3.01 -4.55
C ALA A 38 7.93 1.55 -4.97
N GLU A 39 7.20 1.04 -5.96
CA GLU A 39 7.44 -0.28 -6.53
C GLU A 39 8.83 -0.38 -7.18
N ASN A 40 9.24 0.63 -7.95
CA ASN A 40 10.58 0.67 -8.54
C ASN A 40 11.67 0.67 -7.47
N TRP A 41 11.48 1.47 -6.41
CA TRP A 41 12.37 1.46 -5.25
C TRP A 41 12.46 0.07 -4.58
N ALA A 42 11.35 -0.64 -4.45
CA ALA A 42 11.34 -2.00 -3.91
C ALA A 42 12.08 -2.99 -4.83
N ARG A 43 11.84 -2.91 -6.14
CA ARG A 43 12.53 -3.75 -7.15
C ARG A 43 14.04 -3.53 -7.15
N GLU A 44 14.50 -2.27 -7.09
CA GLU A 44 15.92 -1.89 -7.02
C GLU A 44 16.63 -2.50 -5.79
N ARG A 45 15.89 -2.76 -4.71
CA ARG A 45 16.40 -3.40 -3.49
C ARG A 45 16.33 -4.92 -3.51
N GLY A 46 15.78 -5.51 -4.57
CA GLY A 46 15.55 -6.95 -4.67
C GLY A 46 14.37 -7.46 -3.84
N ASP A 47 13.52 -6.57 -3.31
CA ASP A 47 12.32 -6.98 -2.58
C ASP A 47 11.32 -7.63 -3.56
N ARG A 48 10.79 -8.81 -3.22
CA ARG A 48 9.86 -9.58 -4.08
C ARG A 48 8.40 -9.20 -3.87
N GLN A 49 8.12 -8.41 -2.85
CA GLN A 49 6.79 -7.99 -2.45
C GLN A 49 6.82 -6.52 -2.01
N ILE A 50 5.69 -5.85 -2.18
CA ILE A 50 5.44 -4.53 -1.63
C ILE A 50 4.02 -4.49 -1.05
N GLY A 51 3.88 -3.97 0.16
CA GLY A 51 2.59 -3.91 0.84
C GLY A 51 2.28 -2.55 1.42
N LEU A 52 1.03 -2.40 1.84
CA LEU A 52 0.48 -1.21 2.47
C LEU A 52 -0.76 -1.59 3.29
N GLN A 53 -1.19 -0.70 4.16
CA GLN A 53 -2.49 -0.79 4.83
C GLN A 53 -3.42 0.31 4.32
N VAL A 54 -4.69 -0.03 4.15
CA VAL A 54 -5.73 0.91 3.72
C VAL A 54 -7.02 0.63 4.45
N PHE A 55 -7.70 1.68 4.91
CA PHE A 55 -9.01 1.54 5.53
C PHE A 55 -10.08 1.19 4.50
N VAL A 56 -11.01 0.30 4.88
CA VAL A 56 -12.11 -0.17 4.02
C VAL A 56 -13.06 0.95 3.55
N THR A 57 -13.08 2.07 4.28
CA THR A 57 -13.85 3.28 3.99
C THR A 57 -13.16 4.18 2.97
N ASN A 58 -11.85 4.03 2.74
CA ASN A 58 -11.09 4.82 1.77
C ASN A 58 -11.24 4.24 0.35
N LYS A 59 -12.44 4.39 -0.22
CA LYS A 59 -12.78 3.88 -1.56
C LYS A 59 -11.84 4.38 -2.67
N PRO A 60 -11.42 5.65 -2.72
CA PRO A 60 -10.49 6.11 -3.74
C PRO A 60 -9.14 5.39 -3.70
N ALA A 61 -8.58 5.18 -2.50
CA ALA A 61 -7.30 4.47 -2.35
C ALA A 61 -7.43 2.98 -2.66
N LEU A 62 -8.51 2.32 -2.19
CA LEU A 62 -8.79 0.92 -2.55
C LEU A 62 -8.85 0.71 -4.07
N ASN A 63 -9.61 1.56 -4.77
CA ASN A 63 -9.73 1.50 -6.22
C ASN A 63 -8.38 1.73 -6.92
N LEU A 64 -7.56 2.64 -6.41
CA LEU A 64 -6.20 2.88 -6.91
C LEU A 64 -5.34 1.62 -6.80
N TYR A 65 -5.25 1.04 -5.60
CA TYR A 65 -4.39 -0.11 -5.35
C TYR A 65 -4.86 -1.36 -6.11
N GLN A 66 -6.17 -1.60 -6.17
CA GLN A 66 -6.73 -2.69 -6.98
C GLN A 66 -6.40 -2.53 -8.47
N LYS A 67 -6.53 -1.32 -9.03
CA LYS A 67 -6.13 -1.04 -10.42
C LYS A 67 -4.63 -1.27 -10.68
N LEU A 68 -3.80 -1.12 -9.66
CA LEU A 68 -2.36 -1.37 -9.71
C LEU A 68 -1.99 -2.84 -9.40
N GLY A 69 -2.96 -3.72 -9.21
CA GLY A 69 -2.73 -5.15 -9.01
C GLY A 69 -2.48 -5.57 -7.57
N TYR A 70 -2.64 -4.67 -6.59
CA TYR A 70 -2.60 -5.06 -5.18
C TYR A 70 -3.80 -5.95 -4.84
N GLN A 71 -3.54 -6.99 -4.06
CA GLN A 71 -4.53 -7.94 -3.57
C GLN A 71 -4.63 -7.86 -2.05
N THR A 72 -5.80 -8.20 -1.51
CA THR A 72 -5.99 -8.31 -0.06
C THR A 72 -5.11 -9.43 0.48
N HIS A 73 -4.21 -9.11 1.41
CA HIS A 73 -3.33 -10.08 2.05
C HIS A 73 -3.79 -10.47 3.46
N SER A 74 -4.14 -9.48 4.29
CA SER A 74 -4.63 -9.68 5.65
C SER A 74 -5.74 -8.70 6.00
N LEU A 75 -6.56 -9.06 6.98
CA LEU A 75 -7.62 -8.22 7.52
C LEU A 75 -7.27 -7.83 8.96
N SER A 76 -7.27 -6.53 9.25
CA SER A 76 -7.26 -6.04 10.62
C SER A 76 -8.70 -5.98 11.13
N MET A 77 -8.96 -6.57 12.29
CA MET A 77 -10.27 -6.60 12.91
C MET A 77 -10.23 -5.82 14.22
N LEU A 78 -11.27 -5.03 14.48
CA LEU A 78 -11.46 -4.26 15.71
C LEU A 78 -12.87 -4.52 16.22
N LYS A 79 -13.02 -4.68 17.54
CA LYS A 79 -14.31 -4.87 18.22
C LYS A 79 -14.42 -3.84 19.34
N SER A 80 -15.51 -3.07 19.36
CA SER A 80 -15.86 -2.25 20.53
C SER A 80 -16.23 -3.16 21.70
N LEU A 81 -15.72 -2.84 22.89
CA LEU A 81 -16.07 -3.54 24.13
C LEU A 81 -17.15 -2.81 24.94
N HIS A 82 -17.66 -1.70 24.40
CA HIS A 82 -18.72 -0.87 24.95
C HIS A 82 -19.81 -0.67 23.89
#